data_AF-A0A9D4R388-F1
#
_entry.id   AF-A0A9D4R388-F1
#
_cell.length_a   1.000
_cell.length_b   1.000
_cell.length_c   1.000
_cell.angle_alpha   90.00
_cell.angle_beta   90.00
_cell.angle_gamma   90.00
#
_symmetry.space_group_name_H-M   'P 1'
#
loop_
_entity.id
_entity.type
_entity.pdbx_description
1 polymer ?
#
loop_
_entity_poly.entity_id
_entity_poly.type
_entity_poly.pdbx_seq_one_letter_code
_entity_poly.pdbx_strand_id
1 'polypeptide(L)'
;MDFNTTESETKTPTTTSLCGREHVPLLKVSYSVYCRALWMLITDWLAGTVGSGAPTDDLHVDLIRDAVKSSVRGIDSCHDDKPAAAADVYGLLIRFCVPGHFRTVVSHRRWLDKCYQLCVKIGVKFSDTMKDRILRHDLSKFSPMEALGYAVMFGDGSVGFRKLETLEEQTEWDLALKHHYAHNCHHPEYFRQDHQCGVSVVQYSQESMEDDSDGSLNLDESILDMMAARGERELKHDHVISIQKLLDMPAQYLKRYTDADRMYVTQTMSAWSEMARHFLSADGNEKSVHGFFDARSVIY
;
A
#
# COMPACT_ATOMS: atom_id res chain seq x y z
N MET A 1 45.53 -14.14 -33.83
CA MET A 1 44.09 -14.25 -33.53
C MET A 1 43.87 -13.38 -32.33
N ASP A 2 43.52 -12.12 -32.59
CA ASP A 2 43.38 -11.10 -31.55
C ASP A 2 41.99 -11.18 -30.95
N PHE A 3 41.92 -11.33 -29.63
CA PHE A 3 40.68 -11.32 -28.87
C PHE A 3 40.28 -9.86 -28.62
N ASN A 4 39.24 -9.42 -29.32
CA ASN A 4 38.52 -8.18 -28.99
C ASN A 4 37.64 -8.45 -27.75
N THR A 5 38.06 -7.93 -26.60
CA THR A 5 37.20 -7.75 -25.43
C THR A 5 36.43 -6.45 -25.58
N THR A 6 35.16 -6.52 -25.96
CA THR A 6 34.23 -5.39 -25.87
C THR A 6 33.87 -5.16 -24.40
N GLU A 7 34.36 -4.06 -23.85
CA GLU A 7 33.95 -3.54 -22.55
C GLU A 7 32.45 -3.19 -22.60
N SER A 8 31.68 -3.86 -21.75
CA SER A 8 30.29 -3.55 -21.46
C SER A 8 30.25 -2.27 -20.63
N GLU A 9 29.93 -1.15 -21.27
CA GLU A 9 29.64 0.11 -20.59
C GLU A 9 28.41 -0.09 -19.69
N THR A 10 28.66 -0.22 -18.39
CA THR A 10 27.64 -0.12 -17.35
C THR A 10 27.13 1.31 -17.33
N LYS A 11 26.03 1.56 -18.06
CA LYS A 11 25.27 2.80 -17.94
C LYS A 11 24.78 2.92 -16.50
N THR A 12 25.44 3.76 -15.70
CA THR A 12 24.86 4.26 -14.45
C THR A 12 23.51 4.87 -14.77
N PRO A 13 22.42 4.45 -14.10
CA PRO A 13 21.11 5.01 -14.34
C PRO A 13 21.16 6.50 -14.00
N THR A 14 21.00 7.33 -15.03
CA THR A 14 20.71 8.75 -14.87
C THR A 14 19.57 8.88 -13.88
N THR A 15 19.82 9.59 -12.79
CA THR A 15 18.81 10.06 -11.84
C THR A 15 17.70 10.76 -12.62
N THR A 16 16.66 10.01 -12.97
CA THR A 16 15.42 10.52 -13.50
C THR A 16 14.91 11.53 -12.48
N SER A 17 14.85 12.78 -12.90
CA SER A 17 14.22 13.90 -12.18
C SER A 17 13.02 13.39 -11.40
N LEU A 18 13.11 13.44 -10.08
CA LEU A 18 12.01 13.10 -9.19
C LEU A 18 10.84 14.04 -9.53
N CYS A 19 9.86 13.47 -10.23
CA CYS A 19 8.53 14.00 -10.49
C CYS A 19 8.41 15.07 -11.60
N GLY A 20 8.08 14.64 -12.82
CA GLY A 20 7.67 15.49 -13.94
C GLY A 20 6.30 16.18 -13.76
N ARG A 21 5.92 16.50 -12.52
CA ARG A 21 4.65 17.15 -12.17
C ARG A 21 4.92 18.58 -11.71
N GLU A 22 4.63 19.53 -12.59
CA GLU A 22 4.80 20.96 -12.27
C GLU A 22 3.63 21.50 -11.43
N HIS A 23 2.44 20.91 -11.58
CA HIS A 23 1.19 21.36 -10.97
C HIS A 23 0.35 20.23 -10.40
N VAL A 24 -0.53 20.56 -9.46
CA VAL A 24 -1.56 19.67 -8.93
C VAL A 24 -2.90 20.00 -9.58
N PRO A 25 -3.39 19.23 -10.58
CA PRO A 25 -4.63 19.51 -11.30
C PRO A 25 -5.81 19.91 -10.42
N LEU A 26 -6.10 19.16 -9.35
CA LEU A 26 -7.27 19.41 -8.51
C LEU A 26 -7.14 20.68 -7.66
N LEU A 27 -5.93 21.01 -7.23
CA LEU A 27 -5.67 22.16 -6.37
C LEU A 27 -5.28 23.42 -7.15
N LYS A 28 -4.88 23.26 -8.41
CA LYS A 28 -4.43 24.35 -9.31
C LYS A 28 -3.27 25.16 -8.72
N VAL A 29 -2.38 24.49 -7.98
CA VAL A 29 -1.17 25.06 -7.37
C VAL A 29 0.10 24.41 -7.92
N SER A 30 1.25 25.02 -7.67
CA SER A 30 2.54 24.38 -7.94
C SER A 30 2.72 23.16 -7.04
N TYR A 31 3.47 22.18 -7.53
CA TYR A 31 3.74 20.96 -6.79
C TYR A 31 4.50 21.22 -5.48
N SER A 32 5.43 22.19 -5.44
CA SER A 32 6.18 22.55 -4.22
C SER A 32 5.27 23.01 -3.08
N VAL A 33 4.31 23.90 -3.37
CA VAL A 33 3.35 24.44 -2.40
C VAL A 33 2.49 23.30 -1.82
N TYR A 34 2.04 22.38 -2.68
CA TYR A 34 1.28 21.21 -2.24
C TYR A 34 2.11 20.26 -1.37
N CYS A 35 3.34 19.93 -1.76
CA CYS A 35 4.23 19.07 -0.96
C CYS A 35 4.45 19.65 0.44
N ARG A 36 4.65 20.97 0.53
CA ARG A 36 4.83 21.67 1.81
C ARG A 36 3.56 21.62 2.66
N ALA A 37 2.40 21.92 2.09
CA ALA A 37 1.13 21.83 2.78
C ALA A 37 0.83 20.40 3.27
N LEU A 38 1.15 19.39 2.47
CA LEU A 38 1.00 17.98 2.83
C LEU A 38 1.93 17.58 3.98
N TRP A 39 3.20 18.03 3.95
CA TRP A 39 4.14 17.80 5.05
C TRP A 39 3.63 18.40 6.37
N MET A 40 3.12 19.63 6.33
CA MET A 40 2.50 20.27 7.50
C MET A 40 1.32 19.43 8.02
N LEU A 41 0.42 19.00 7.13
CA LEU A 41 -0.73 18.17 7.47
C LEU A 41 -0.35 16.84 8.10
N ILE A 42 0.63 16.13 7.55
CA ILE A 42 1.10 14.86 8.10
C ILE A 42 1.74 15.07 9.47
N THR A 43 2.52 16.13 9.64
CA THR A 43 3.14 16.46 10.93
C THR A 43 2.08 16.71 12.01
N ASP A 44 1.08 17.53 11.70
CA ASP A 44 -0.03 17.83 12.60
C ASP A 44 -0.88 16.57 12.89
N TRP A 45 -1.15 15.75 11.88
CA TRP A 45 -1.93 14.52 12.03
C TRP A 45 -1.20 13.51 12.92
N LEU A 46 0.11 13.30 12.70
CA LEU A 46 0.95 12.43 13.54
C LEU A 46 1.06 12.97 14.99
N ALA A 47 1.00 14.28 15.18
CA ALA A 47 0.96 14.90 16.50
C ALA A 47 -0.44 14.82 17.17
N GLY A 48 -1.45 14.31 16.47
CA GLY A 48 -2.83 14.22 16.96
C GLY A 48 -3.54 15.57 17.04
N THR A 49 -3.03 16.62 16.37
CA THR A 49 -3.63 17.96 16.40
C THR A 49 -4.71 18.15 15.33
N VAL A 50 -4.73 17.29 14.29
CA VAL A 50 -5.75 17.28 13.24
C VAL A 50 -6.20 15.84 12.92
N GLY A 51 -7.50 15.64 12.72
CA GLY A 51 -8.06 14.33 12.39
C GLY A 51 -7.96 13.32 13.53
N SER A 52 -7.97 12.03 13.18
CA SER A 52 -7.81 10.92 14.14
C SER A 52 -7.16 9.72 13.47
N GLY A 53 -6.77 8.72 14.27
CA GLY A 53 -6.26 7.44 13.77
C GLY A 53 -4.80 7.45 13.34
N ALA A 54 -4.04 8.47 13.73
CA ALA A 54 -2.58 8.42 13.67
C ALA A 54 -2.05 7.23 14.50
N PRO A 55 -0.95 6.58 14.06
CA PRO A 55 -0.33 5.53 14.84
C PRO A 55 0.29 6.13 16.10
N THR A 56 0.28 5.34 17.18
CA THR A 56 0.82 5.76 18.48
C THR A 56 2.16 5.11 18.79
N ASP A 57 2.57 4.10 18.02
CA ASP A 57 3.87 3.47 18.17
C ASP A 57 4.94 4.23 17.38
N ASP A 58 6.09 4.43 18.01
CA ASP A 58 7.17 5.26 17.45
C ASP A 58 7.69 4.72 16.11
N LEU A 59 7.72 3.39 15.95
CA LEU A 59 8.20 2.75 14.73
C LEU A 59 7.36 3.13 13.50
N HIS A 60 6.03 3.02 13.57
CA HIS A 60 5.15 3.38 12.46
C HIS A 60 5.16 4.90 12.21
N VAL A 61 5.27 5.72 13.26
CA VAL A 61 5.42 7.17 13.13
C VAL A 61 6.70 7.51 12.36
N ASP A 62 7.83 6.91 12.72
CA ASP A 62 9.12 7.17 12.07
C ASP A 62 9.14 6.67 10.63
N LEU A 63 8.58 5.49 10.36
CA LEU A 63 8.42 4.97 8.98
C LEU A 63 7.62 5.93 8.08
N ILE A 64 6.53 6.52 8.59
CA ILE A 64 5.74 7.51 7.84
C ILE A 64 6.57 8.78 7.62
N ARG A 65 7.25 9.30 8.65
CA ARG A 65 8.11 10.49 8.53
C ARG A 65 9.20 10.29 7.48
N ASP A 66 9.87 9.14 7.49
CA ASP A 66 10.94 8.82 6.54
C ASP A 66 10.41 8.69 5.11
N ALA A 67 9.26 8.05 4.92
CA ALA A 67 8.61 7.93 3.61
C ALA A 67 8.26 9.31 3.02
N VAL A 68 7.71 10.22 3.84
CA VAL A 68 7.36 11.56 3.36
C VAL A 68 8.61 12.40 3.16
N LYS A 69 9.56 12.37 4.10
CA LYS A 69 10.82 13.12 4.02
C LYS A 69 11.62 12.74 2.78
N SER A 70 11.67 11.45 2.42
CA SER A 70 12.32 10.99 1.19
C SER A 70 11.62 11.50 -0.07
N SER A 71 10.28 11.58 -0.05
CA SER A 71 9.46 12.07 -1.16
C SER A 71 9.55 13.58 -1.40
N VAL A 72 9.96 14.37 -0.39
CA VAL A 72 10.08 15.84 -0.48
C VAL A 72 11.54 16.33 -0.54
N ARG A 73 12.53 15.42 -0.63
CA ARG A 73 13.94 15.81 -0.74
C ARG A 73 14.14 16.70 -1.97
N GLY A 74 14.69 17.90 -1.75
CA GLY A 74 14.93 18.89 -2.80
C GLY A 74 13.88 20.01 -2.87
N ILE A 75 12.80 19.93 -2.10
CA ILE A 75 11.80 21.02 -2.00
C ILE A 75 12.22 22.07 -0.95
N ASP A 76 13.01 21.69 0.06
CA ASP A 76 13.49 22.61 1.11
C ASP A 76 14.40 23.74 0.61
N SER A 77 14.95 23.66 -0.61
CA SER A 77 15.85 24.67 -1.16
C SER A 77 15.15 25.77 -1.97
N CYS A 78 13.84 25.69 -2.24
CA CYS A 78 13.14 26.76 -2.93
C CYS A 78 12.70 27.85 -1.94
N HIS A 79 13.57 28.86 -1.78
CA HIS A 79 13.39 30.00 -0.89
C HIS A 79 12.20 30.93 -1.21
N ASP A 80 11.39 30.66 -2.23
CA ASP A 80 10.30 31.53 -2.71
C ASP A 80 8.88 31.12 -2.27
N ASP A 81 8.74 30.11 -1.42
CA ASP A 81 7.42 29.64 -0.99
C ASP A 81 6.75 30.60 0.00
N LYS A 82 5.71 31.28 -0.46
CA LYS A 82 4.80 32.10 0.37
C LYS A 82 4.09 31.20 1.39
N PRO A 83 4.35 31.33 2.71
CA PRO A 83 3.71 30.50 3.74
C PRO A 83 2.17 30.56 3.70
N ALA A 84 1.61 31.68 3.22
CA ALA A 84 0.17 31.85 3.03
C ALA A 84 -0.44 30.88 2.00
N ALA A 85 0.24 30.62 0.88
CA ALA A 85 -0.29 29.72 -0.15
C ALA A 85 -0.32 28.27 0.34
N ALA A 86 0.69 27.84 1.10
CA ALA A 86 0.69 26.52 1.72
C ALA A 86 -0.40 26.39 2.79
N ALA A 87 -0.70 27.44 3.55
CA ALA A 87 -1.80 27.44 4.51
C ALA A 87 -3.18 27.32 3.85
N ASP A 88 -3.39 27.98 2.71
CA ASP A 88 -4.63 27.83 1.93
C ASP A 88 -4.79 26.40 1.41
N VAL A 89 -3.72 25.82 0.86
CA VAL A 89 -3.70 24.43 0.39
C VAL A 89 -3.91 23.45 1.54
N TYR A 90 -3.30 23.68 2.70
CA TYR A 90 -3.52 22.87 3.91
C TYR A 90 -5.01 22.77 4.25
N GLY A 91 -5.73 23.90 4.22
CA GLY A 91 -7.18 23.93 4.43
C GLY A 91 -7.96 23.12 3.38
N LEU A 92 -7.52 23.13 2.12
CA LEU A 92 -8.11 22.31 1.06
C LEU A 92 -7.87 20.81 1.29
N LEU A 93 -6.66 20.40 1.70
CA LEU A 93 -6.36 19.00 1.97
C LEU A 93 -7.24 18.42 3.10
N ILE A 94 -7.55 19.22 4.12
CA ILE A 94 -8.53 18.84 5.14
C ILE A 94 -9.93 18.66 4.52
N ARG A 95 -10.37 19.57 3.64
CA ARG A 95 -11.67 19.47 2.96
C ARG A 95 -11.77 18.26 2.04
N PHE A 96 -10.67 17.85 1.42
CA PHE A 96 -10.58 16.61 0.65
C PHE A 96 -10.39 15.36 1.53
N CYS A 97 -10.53 15.48 2.85
CA CYS A 97 -10.47 14.38 3.80
C CYS A 97 -9.15 13.59 3.75
N VAL A 98 -8.02 14.24 3.43
CA VAL A 98 -6.70 13.61 3.43
C VAL A 98 -6.36 12.95 4.79
N PRO A 99 -6.68 13.53 5.96
CA PRO A 99 -6.49 12.84 7.24
C PRO A 99 -7.34 11.56 7.39
N GLY A 100 -8.53 11.54 6.79
CA GLY A 100 -9.39 10.35 6.77
C GLY A 100 -8.79 9.23 5.92
N HIS A 101 -8.15 9.56 4.80
CA HIS A 101 -7.34 8.62 4.01
C HIS A 101 -6.16 8.07 4.82
N PHE A 102 -5.38 8.91 5.50
CA PHE A 102 -4.26 8.44 6.33
C PHE A 102 -4.69 7.46 7.42
N ARG A 103 -5.83 7.72 8.06
CA ARG A 103 -6.45 6.78 9.00
C ARG A 103 -6.77 5.44 8.36
N THR A 104 -7.34 5.44 7.15
CA THR A 104 -7.62 4.21 6.40
C THR A 104 -6.34 3.45 6.08
N VAL A 105 -5.28 4.13 5.62
CA VAL A 105 -3.98 3.50 5.34
C VAL A 105 -3.37 2.87 6.60
N VAL A 106 -3.38 3.57 7.74
CA VAL A 106 -2.85 3.01 9.00
C VAL A 106 -3.68 1.85 9.51
N SER A 107 -5.00 1.93 9.39
CA SER A 107 -5.89 0.82 9.72
C SER A 107 -5.55 -0.42 8.88
N HIS A 108 -5.39 -0.24 7.57
CA HIS A 108 -5.04 -1.33 6.65
C HIS A 108 -3.68 -1.95 6.98
N ARG A 109 -2.64 -1.12 7.15
CA ARG A 109 -1.29 -1.59 7.55
C ARG A 109 -1.30 -2.38 8.86
N ARG A 110 -2.13 -1.97 9.82
CA ARG A 110 -2.32 -2.71 11.07
C ARG A 110 -3.01 -4.06 10.84
N TRP A 111 -4.02 -4.13 9.97
CA TRP A 111 -4.62 -5.41 9.59
C TRP A 111 -3.63 -6.32 8.89
N LEU A 112 -2.78 -5.77 8.03
CA LEU A 112 -1.74 -6.50 7.32
C LEU A 112 -0.72 -7.13 8.27
N ASP A 113 -0.20 -6.34 9.23
CA ASP A 113 0.70 -6.85 10.27
C ASP A 113 0.04 -7.96 11.11
N LYS A 114 -1.24 -7.80 11.49
CA LYS A 114 -1.98 -8.84 12.23
C LYS A 114 -2.18 -10.13 11.41
N CYS A 115 -2.46 -10.00 10.10
CA CYS A 115 -2.55 -11.15 9.19
C CYS A 115 -1.19 -11.85 9.05
N TYR A 116 -0.10 -11.10 8.89
CA TYR A 116 1.26 -11.65 8.85
C TYR A 116 1.60 -12.40 10.16
N GLN A 117 1.36 -11.79 11.32
CA GLN A 117 1.59 -12.43 12.61
C GLN A 117 0.76 -13.70 12.81
N LEU A 118 -0.52 -13.68 12.37
CA LEU A 118 -1.38 -14.86 12.38
C LEU A 118 -0.77 -15.98 11.53
N CYS A 119 -0.38 -15.69 10.29
CA CYS A 119 0.21 -16.67 9.38
C CYS A 119 1.51 -17.28 9.97
N VAL A 120 2.41 -16.46 10.51
CA VAL A 120 3.60 -16.94 11.22
C VAL A 120 3.22 -17.85 12.40
N LYS A 121 2.21 -17.45 13.17
CA LYS A 121 1.77 -18.20 14.36
C LYS A 121 1.21 -19.58 14.04
N ILE A 122 0.48 -19.72 12.92
CA ILE A 122 -0.05 -21.01 12.44
C ILE A 122 1.00 -21.85 11.68
N GLY A 123 2.23 -21.34 11.54
CA GLY A 123 3.37 -22.06 10.99
C GLY A 123 3.70 -21.77 9.52
N VAL A 124 3.07 -20.77 8.90
CA VAL A 124 3.46 -20.30 7.56
C VAL A 124 4.89 -19.76 7.64
N LYS A 125 5.74 -20.24 6.73
CA LYS A 125 7.13 -19.78 6.61
C LYS A 125 7.20 -18.72 5.53
N PHE A 126 7.65 -17.54 5.90
CA PHE A 126 7.95 -16.46 4.97
C PHE A 126 9.46 -16.28 4.86
N SER A 127 9.90 -15.57 3.82
CA SER A 127 11.28 -15.11 3.72
C SER A 127 11.63 -14.15 4.86
N ASP A 128 12.93 -14.00 5.14
CA ASP A 128 13.43 -13.09 6.17
C ASP A 128 13.11 -11.61 5.86
N THR A 129 12.87 -11.27 4.59
CA THR A 129 12.55 -9.91 4.15
C THR A 129 11.06 -9.57 4.21
N MET A 130 10.18 -10.57 4.31
CA MET A 130 8.73 -10.35 4.29
C MET A 130 8.27 -9.37 5.37
N LYS A 131 8.80 -9.47 6.58
CA LYS A 131 8.42 -8.56 7.68
C LYS A 131 8.70 -7.09 7.34
N ASP A 132 9.86 -6.80 6.75
CA ASP A 132 10.20 -5.43 6.32
C ASP A 132 9.27 -4.95 5.20
N ARG A 133 8.90 -5.83 4.26
CA ARG A 133 7.91 -5.50 3.21
C ARG A 133 6.56 -5.14 3.81
N ILE A 134 6.04 -5.95 4.75
CA ILE A 134 4.78 -5.69 5.45
C ILE A 134 4.83 -4.36 6.23
N LEU A 135 5.94 -4.06 6.89
CA LEU A 135 6.11 -2.79 7.60
C LEU A 135 6.12 -1.59 6.65
N ARG A 136 6.67 -1.74 5.45
CA ARG A 136 6.75 -0.66 4.44
C ARG A 136 5.54 -0.58 3.52
N HIS A 137 4.68 -1.59 3.54
CA HIS A 137 3.49 -1.65 2.73
C HIS A 137 2.66 -0.37 2.90
N ASP A 138 2.17 0.17 1.79
CA ASP A 138 1.38 1.39 1.71
C ASP A 138 2.01 2.69 2.23
N LEU A 139 3.33 2.71 2.51
CA LEU A 139 4.00 3.97 2.85
C LEU A 139 3.99 4.98 1.70
N SER A 140 3.94 4.52 0.44
CA SER A 140 3.81 5.40 -0.73
C SER A 140 2.54 6.24 -0.71
N LYS A 141 1.48 5.78 -0.03
CA LYS A 141 0.18 6.47 0.07
C LYS A 141 0.21 7.75 0.93
N PHE A 142 1.32 7.99 1.64
CA PHE A 142 1.61 9.25 2.32
C PHE A 142 2.41 10.23 1.46
N SER A 143 2.94 9.79 0.33
CA SER A 143 3.71 10.63 -0.58
C SER A 143 2.81 11.67 -1.25
N PRO A 144 3.37 12.80 -1.70
CA PRO A 144 2.61 13.79 -2.46
C PRO A 144 2.02 13.20 -3.76
N MET A 145 2.62 12.16 -4.34
CA MET A 145 2.13 11.53 -5.57
C MET A 145 0.80 10.81 -5.39
N GLU A 146 0.55 10.23 -4.21
CA GLU A 146 -0.60 9.35 -3.98
C GLU A 146 -1.63 9.94 -3.02
N ALA A 147 -1.20 10.73 -2.01
CA ALA A 147 -2.06 11.12 -0.89
C ALA A 147 -3.37 11.80 -1.33
N LEU A 148 -3.30 12.76 -2.25
CA LEU A 148 -4.49 13.48 -2.71
C LEU A 148 -5.42 12.59 -3.54
N GLY A 149 -4.89 11.81 -4.49
CA GLY A 149 -5.71 10.95 -5.35
C GLY A 149 -6.46 9.88 -4.54
N TYR A 150 -5.78 9.25 -3.58
CA TYR A 150 -6.44 8.29 -2.68
C TYR A 150 -7.40 8.96 -1.69
N ALA A 151 -7.13 10.19 -1.24
CA ALA A 151 -8.08 10.94 -0.40
C ALA A 151 -9.37 11.29 -1.15
N VAL A 152 -9.27 11.68 -2.43
CA VAL A 152 -10.43 11.93 -3.27
C VAL A 152 -11.29 10.65 -3.41
N MET A 153 -10.66 9.49 -3.50
CA MET A 153 -11.34 8.20 -3.69
C MET A 153 -11.88 7.59 -2.39
N PHE A 154 -11.14 7.66 -1.28
CA PHE A 154 -11.40 6.91 -0.05
C PHE A 154 -11.30 7.73 1.25
N GLY A 155 -11.08 9.04 1.15
CA GLY A 155 -10.80 9.90 2.31
C GLY A 155 -11.97 10.02 3.29
N ASP A 156 -13.20 9.79 2.84
CA ASP A 156 -14.39 9.73 3.70
C ASP A 156 -14.50 8.42 4.52
N GLY A 157 -13.59 7.47 4.30
CA GLY A 157 -13.62 6.15 4.94
C GLY A 157 -14.61 5.18 4.27
N SER A 158 -15.11 5.52 3.08
CA SER A 158 -15.90 4.60 2.27
C SER A 158 -15.06 3.38 1.87
N VAL A 159 -15.71 2.22 1.93
CA VAL A 159 -15.11 0.92 1.55
C VAL A 159 -15.18 0.71 0.03
N GLY A 160 -16.10 1.40 -0.65
CA GLY A 160 -16.28 1.35 -2.09
C GLY A 160 -15.59 2.50 -2.81
N PHE A 161 -15.43 2.37 -4.12
CA PHE A 161 -14.95 3.46 -4.96
C PHE A 161 -15.98 4.58 -5.01
N ARG A 162 -15.57 5.78 -4.60
CA ARG A 162 -16.38 7.00 -4.81
C ARG A 162 -16.51 7.26 -6.31
N LYS A 163 -17.70 7.73 -6.72
CA LYS A 163 -17.88 8.28 -8.06
C LYS A 163 -17.14 9.62 -8.16
N LEU A 164 -16.15 9.69 -9.04
CA LEU A 164 -15.44 10.93 -9.36
C LEU A 164 -16.32 11.80 -10.27
N GLU A 165 -16.46 13.08 -9.93
CA GLU A 165 -17.43 13.97 -10.58
C GLU A 165 -16.79 14.93 -11.58
N THR A 166 -15.49 15.21 -11.39
CA THR A 166 -14.74 16.16 -12.21
C THR A 166 -13.57 15.49 -12.94
N LEU A 167 -13.15 16.09 -14.06
CA LEU A 167 -11.97 15.63 -14.81
C LEU A 167 -10.71 15.77 -13.96
N GLU A 168 -10.61 16.82 -13.15
CA GLU A 168 -9.49 17.03 -12.25
C GLU A 168 -9.40 15.93 -11.18
N GLU A 169 -10.51 15.53 -10.56
CA GLU A 169 -10.54 14.39 -9.62
C GLU A 169 -10.11 13.08 -10.29
N GLN A 170 -10.62 12.80 -11.49
CA GLN A 170 -10.23 11.62 -12.27
C GLN A 170 -8.73 11.63 -12.57
N THR A 171 -8.19 12.78 -12.98
CA THR A 171 -6.77 12.94 -13.28
C THR A 171 -5.91 12.70 -12.04
N GLU A 172 -6.29 13.24 -10.89
CA GLU A 172 -5.58 13.00 -9.62
C GLU A 172 -5.57 11.53 -9.24
N TRP A 173 -6.73 10.87 -9.34
CA TRP A 173 -6.86 9.45 -9.05
C TRP A 173 -5.99 8.61 -9.98
N ASP A 174 -6.04 8.87 -11.29
CA ASP A 174 -5.27 8.09 -12.27
C ASP A 174 -3.76 8.27 -12.10
N LEU A 175 -3.30 9.48 -11.77
CA LEU A 175 -1.90 9.75 -11.46
C LEU A 175 -1.45 9.00 -10.19
N ALA A 176 -2.25 9.04 -9.13
CA ALA A 176 -1.97 8.33 -7.89
C ALA A 176 -1.96 6.81 -8.09
N LEU A 177 -2.96 6.27 -8.78
CA LEU A 177 -3.09 4.84 -9.04
C LEU A 177 -1.94 4.32 -9.91
N LYS A 178 -1.58 5.08 -10.96
CA LYS A 178 -0.43 4.76 -11.82
C LYS A 178 0.88 4.76 -11.02
N HIS A 179 1.10 5.77 -10.18
CA HIS A 179 2.27 5.82 -9.32
C HIS A 179 2.30 4.61 -8.36
N HIS A 180 1.17 4.30 -7.73
CA HIS A 180 1.04 3.18 -6.81
C HIS A 180 1.40 1.85 -7.48
N TYR A 181 0.82 1.56 -8.66
CA TYR A 181 1.12 0.33 -9.39
C TYR A 181 2.54 0.28 -9.96
N ALA A 182 3.18 1.42 -10.24
CA ALA A 182 4.57 1.44 -10.71
C ALA A 182 5.61 1.18 -9.61
N HIS A 183 5.22 1.26 -8.33
CA HIS A 183 6.17 1.15 -7.19
C HIS A 183 5.84 0.01 -6.23
N ASN A 184 4.71 -0.68 -6.39
CA ASN A 184 4.24 -1.73 -5.49
C ASN A 184 4.09 -3.07 -6.23
N CYS A 185 5.17 -3.85 -6.28
CA CYS A 185 5.26 -5.08 -7.06
C CYS A 185 4.42 -6.25 -6.55
N HIS A 186 3.81 -6.15 -5.37
CA HIS A 186 2.81 -7.14 -4.93
C HIS A 186 1.47 -7.02 -5.71
N HIS A 187 1.24 -5.93 -6.42
CA HIS A 187 0.10 -5.81 -7.35
C HIS A 187 0.42 -6.44 -8.70
N PRO A 188 -0.47 -7.30 -9.25
CA PRO A 188 -0.30 -7.81 -10.61
C PRO A 188 -0.17 -6.71 -11.67
N GLU A 189 -0.79 -5.55 -11.43
CA GLU A 189 -0.71 -4.36 -12.27
C GLU A 189 0.71 -3.80 -12.43
N TYR A 190 1.61 -4.05 -11.49
CA TYR A 190 3.02 -3.64 -11.58
C TYR A 190 3.72 -4.25 -12.80
N PHE A 191 3.35 -5.49 -13.16
CA PHE A 191 3.96 -6.25 -14.24
C PHE A 191 3.22 -6.09 -15.58
N ARG A 192 2.21 -5.23 -15.64
CA ARG A 192 1.52 -4.89 -16.89
C ARG A 192 2.30 -3.76 -17.58
N GLN A 193 2.75 -4.00 -18.81
CA GLN A 193 3.59 -3.05 -19.57
C GLN A 193 2.87 -1.73 -19.95
N ASP A 194 1.57 -1.61 -19.75
CA ASP A 194 0.76 -0.48 -20.26
C ASP A 194 0.75 0.81 -19.48
N HIS A 195 1.67 1.00 -18.54
CA HIS A 195 1.80 2.32 -17.92
C HIS A 195 2.35 3.38 -18.90
N GLN A 196 2.71 3.02 -20.14
CA GLN A 196 3.14 3.96 -21.19
C GLN A 196 2.19 4.09 -22.41
N CYS A 197 1.36 3.09 -22.76
CA CYS A 197 0.68 3.07 -24.09
C CYS A 197 -0.83 2.73 -24.10
N GLY A 198 -1.49 2.56 -22.96
CA GLY A 198 -2.96 2.55 -22.90
C GLY A 198 -3.68 1.27 -23.34
N VAL A 199 -3.01 0.12 -23.53
CA VAL A 199 -3.67 -1.16 -23.87
C VAL A 199 -3.27 -2.26 -22.91
N SER A 200 -3.81 -2.33 -21.69
CA SER A 200 -3.38 -3.29 -20.65
C SER A 200 -3.25 -4.75 -21.16
N VAL A 201 -2.02 -5.19 -21.47
CA VAL A 201 -1.68 -6.59 -21.77
C VAL A 201 -0.89 -7.14 -20.58
N VAL A 202 -1.43 -8.18 -19.95
CA VAL A 202 -0.68 -8.96 -18.95
C VAL A 202 0.24 -9.90 -19.70
N GLN A 203 1.53 -9.55 -19.81
CA GLN A 203 2.47 -10.36 -20.60
C GLN A 203 3.19 -11.44 -19.79
N TYR A 204 3.30 -11.29 -18.46
CA TYR A 204 4.10 -12.20 -17.62
C TYR A 204 3.39 -12.47 -16.29
N SER A 205 3.45 -13.72 -15.80
CA SER A 205 3.00 -14.06 -14.44
C SER A 205 4.07 -13.65 -13.43
N GLN A 206 3.66 -13.27 -12.22
CA GLN A 206 4.59 -12.93 -11.15
C GLN A 206 5.48 -14.14 -10.79
N GLU A 207 4.92 -15.34 -10.90
CA GLU A 207 5.62 -16.62 -10.73
C GLU A 207 6.74 -16.85 -11.76
N SER A 208 6.62 -16.31 -12.98
CA SER A 208 7.56 -16.57 -14.09
C SER A 208 8.79 -15.65 -14.11
N MET A 209 8.91 -14.71 -13.18
CA MET A 209 10.03 -13.77 -13.17
C MET A 209 11.27 -14.43 -12.56
N GLU A 210 12.22 -14.77 -13.44
CA GLU A 210 13.51 -15.41 -13.12
C GLU A 210 14.53 -14.46 -12.46
N ASP A 211 14.29 -13.15 -12.43
CA ASP A 211 15.18 -12.20 -11.76
C ASP A 211 15.07 -12.34 -10.24
N ASP A 212 16.20 -12.17 -9.53
CA ASP A 212 16.48 -12.34 -8.09
C ASP A 212 15.44 -11.78 -7.06
N SER A 213 14.33 -11.20 -7.49
CA SER A 213 13.13 -10.96 -6.71
C SER A 213 12.20 -12.18 -6.78
N ASP A 214 12.31 -13.07 -5.80
CA ASP A 214 11.41 -14.22 -5.58
C ASP A 214 9.94 -13.87 -5.90
N GLY A 215 9.45 -14.23 -7.09
CA GLY A 215 8.09 -13.88 -7.54
C GLY A 215 7.00 -14.35 -6.58
N SER A 216 7.29 -15.45 -5.86
CA SER A 216 6.44 -15.98 -4.80
C SER A 216 6.31 -15.02 -3.61
N LEU A 217 7.35 -14.24 -3.30
CA LEU A 217 7.33 -13.21 -2.26
C LEU A 217 6.31 -12.09 -2.56
N ASN A 218 6.21 -11.67 -3.82
CA ASN A 218 5.24 -10.66 -4.24
C ASN A 218 3.80 -11.20 -4.14
N LEU A 219 3.60 -12.47 -4.52
CA LEU A 219 2.31 -13.15 -4.43
C LEU A 219 1.90 -13.37 -2.97
N ASP A 220 2.82 -13.78 -2.09
CA ASP A 220 2.57 -13.93 -0.66
C ASP A 220 2.18 -12.62 0.01
N GLU A 221 2.89 -11.52 -0.30
CA GLU A 221 2.49 -10.18 0.15
C GLU A 221 1.11 -9.81 -0.38
N SER A 222 0.80 -10.16 -1.64
CA SER A 222 -0.52 -9.92 -2.24
C SER A 222 -1.63 -10.71 -1.54
N ILE A 223 -1.36 -11.94 -1.08
CA ILE A 223 -2.31 -12.74 -0.28
C ILE A 223 -2.55 -12.06 1.06
N LEU A 224 -1.50 -11.62 1.75
CA LEU A 224 -1.61 -10.91 3.02
C LEU A 224 -2.38 -9.59 2.87
N ASP A 225 -2.14 -8.82 1.80
CA ASP A 225 -2.91 -7.61 1.42
C ASP A 225 -4.41 -7.93 1.27
N MET A 226 -4.76 -8.98 0.51
CA MET A 226 -6.17 -9.38 0.36
C MET A 226 -6.82 -9.82 1.69
N MET A 227 -6.10 -10.60 2.51
CA MET A 227 -6.57 -10.99 3.83
C MET A 227 -6.82 -9.76 4.71
N ALA A 228 -5.89 -8.80 4.71
CA ALA A 228 -5.99 -7.56 5.46
C ALA A 228 -7.16 -6.69 4.98
N ALA A 229 -7.27 -6.50 3.66
CA ALA A 229 -8.36 -5.74 3.04
C ALA A 229 -9.72 -6.34 3.39
N ARG A 230 -9.87 -7.67 3.30
CA ARG A 230 -11.12 -8.34 3.69
C ARG A 230 -11.40 -8.23 5.18
N GLY A 231 -10.40 -8.50 6.01
CA GLY A 231 -10.51 -8.38 7.47
C GLY A 231 -10.99 -6.99 7.88
N GLU A 232 -10.39 -5.97 7.28
CA GLU A 232 -10.71 -4.57 7.53
C GLU A 232 -12.08 -4.15 7.00
N ARG A 233 -12.45 -4.56 5.79
CA ARG A 233 -13.61 -4.00 5.07
C ARG A 233 -14.89 -4.76 5.36
N GLU A 234 -14.79 -6.07 5.49
CA GLU A 234 -15.94 -6.97 5.53
C GLU A 234 -16.12 -7.59 6.93
N LEU A 235 -15.01 -7.93 7.60
CA LEU A 235 -15.06 -8.73 8.85
C LEU A 235 -14.77 -7.91 10.11
N LYS A 236 -14.45 -6.61 10.00
CA LYS A 236 -14.03 -5.80 11.16
C LYS A 236 -15.10 -5.68 12.25
N HIS A 237 -16.37 -5.89 11.90
CA HIS A 237 -17.50 -5.82 12.83
C HIS A 237 -17.91 -7.18 13.39
N ASP A 238 -17.30 -8.28 12.92
CA ASP A 238 -17.54 -9.59 13.51
C ASP A 238 -16.99 -9.61 14.95
N HIS A 239 -17.80 -10.16 15.87
CA HIS A 239 -17.42 -10.34 17.27
C HIS A 239 -16.27 -11.35 17.46
N VAL A 240 -16.13 -12.25 16.48
CA VAL A 240 -15.09 -13.27 16.40
C VAL A 240 -14.45 -13.24 15.03
N ILE A 241 -13.15 -13.48 14.95
CA ILE A 241 -12.44 -13.57 13.67
C ILE A 241 -12.37 -15.03 13.26
N SER A 242 -13.14 -15.43 12.24
CA SER A 242 -12.99 -16.75 11.62
C SER A 242 -11.84 -16.71 10.60
N ILE A 243 -10.82 -17.55 10.81
CA ILE A 243 -9.73 -17.70 9.84
C ILE A 243 -10.25 -18.27 8.52
N GLN A 244 -11.25 -19.17 8.58
CA GLN A 244 -11.89 -19.68 7.37
C GLN A 244 -12.47 -18.53 6.54
N LYS A 245 -13.23 -17.61 7.16
CA LYS A 245 -13.72 -16.41 6.48
C LYS A 245 -12.60 -15.50 6.00
N LEU A 246 -11.48 -15.38 6.72
CA LEU A 246 -10.36 -14.56 6.26
C LEU A 246 -9.66 -15.12 5.02
N LEU A 247 -9.68 -16.44 4.80
CA LEU A 247 -9.00 -17.09 3.67
C LEU A 247 -9.93 -17.44 2.49
N ASP A 248 -11.26 -17.46 2.70
CA ASP A 248 -12.27 -17.81 1.68
C ASP A 248 -12.52 -16.70 0.63
N MET A 249 -11.48 -16.23 -0.06
CA MET A 249 -11.50 -14.96 -0.80
C MET A 249 -12.63 -14.87 -1.85
N PRO A 250 -13.46 -13.80 -1.84
CA PRO A 250 -14.45 -13.57 -2.88
C PRO A 250 -13.79 -13.43 -4.25
N ALA A 251 -14.44 -13.98 -5.29
CA ALA A 251 -13.89 -14.03 -6.64
C ALA A 251 -13.44 -12.67 -7.20
N GLN A 252 -14.06 -11.56 -6.74
CA GLN A 252 -13.67 -10.20 -7.15
C GLN A 252 -12.21 -9.84 -6.80
N TYR A 253 -11.67 -10.32 -5.68
CA TYR A 253 -10.27 -10.09 -5.31
C TYR A 253 -9.32 -10.84 -6.23
N LEU A 254 -9.76 -11.97 -6.79
CA LEU A 254 -8.94 -12.83 -7.65
C LEU A 254 -8.92 -12.40 -9.12
N LYS A 255 -9.80 -11.47 -9.53
CA LYS A 255 -9.90 -10.97 -10.91
C LYS A 255 -8.65 -10.23 -11.39
N ARG A 256 -7.82 -9.72 -10.47
CA ARG A 256 -6.59 -8.96 -10.80
C ARG A 256 -5.43 -9.85 -11.26
N TYR A 257 -5.46 -11.14 -10.94
CA TYR A 257 -4.38 -12.08 -11.24
C TYR A 257 -4.54 -12.73 -12.62
N THR A 258 -3.40 -13.09 -13.22
CA THR A 258 -3.36 -14.07 -14.32
C THR A 258 -3.91 -15.43 -13.87
N ASP A 259 -4.18 -16.34 -14.79
CA ASP A 259 -4.65 -17.67 -14.41
C ASP A 259 -3.58 -18.46 -13.62
N ALA A 260 -2.29 -18.32 -13.97
CA ALA A 260 -1.19 -18.94 -13.23
C ALA A 260 -1.08 -18.38 -11.81
N ASP A 261 -1.00 -17.05 -11.66
CA ASP A 261 -0.93 -16.39 -10.34
C ASP A 261 -2.17 -16.73 -9.50
N ARG A 262 -3.37 -16.79 -10.12
CA ARG A 262 -4.61 -17.16 -9.43
C ARG A 262 -4.56 -18.59 -8.93
N MET A 263 -4.00 -19.53 -9.69
CA MET A 263 -3.80 -20.91 -9.26
C MET A 263 -2.87 -20.95 -8.05
N TYR A 264 -1.70 -20.29 -8.11
CA TYR A 264 -0.77 -20.18 -6.98
C TYR A 264 -1.47 -19.63 -5.73
N VAL A 265 -2.10 -18.45 -5.85
CA VAL A 265 -2.79 -17.77 -4.75
C VAL A 265 -3.85 -18.65 -4.11
N THR A 266 -4.66 -19.34 -4.92
CA THR A 266 -5.72 -20.23 -4.42
C THR A 266 -5.15 -21.44 -3.70
N GLN A 267 -4.10 -22.06 -4.24
CA GLN A 267 -3.44 -23.20 -3.62
C GLN A 267 -2.77 -22.80 -2.29
N THR A 268 -2.06 -21.67 -2.26
CA THR A 268 -1.41 -21.14 -1.06
C THR A 268 -2.41 -20.81 0.03
N MET A 269 -3.52 -20.11 -0.28
CA MET A 269 -4.58 -19.84 0.70
C MET A 269 -5.24 -21.13 1.22
N SER A 270 -5.43 -22.13 0.35
CA SER A 270 -5.95 -23.44 0.77
C SER A 270 -5.00 -24.13 1.75
N ALA A 271 -3.71 -24.14 1.47
CA ALA A 271 -2.69 -24.71 2.36
C ALA A 271 -2.65 -23.97 3.71
N TRP A 272 -2.67 -22.63 3.71
CA TRP A 272 -2.71 -21.84 4.95
C TRP A 272 -3.98 -22.11 5.75
N SER A 273 -5.12 -22.33 5.08
CA SER A 273 -6.39 -22.67 5.73
C SER A 273 -6.34 -24.04 6.41
N GLU A 274 -5.69 -25.03 5.78
CA GLU A 274 -5.46 -26.34 6.41
C GLU A 274 -4.52 -26.26 7.60
N MET A 275 -3.44 -25.48 7.49
CA MET A 275 -2.52 -25.22 8.61
C MET A 275 -3.24 -24.55 9.78
N ALA A 276 -4.07 -23.54 9.50
CA ALA A 276 -4.88 -22.87 10.51
C ALA A 276 -5.87 -23.83 11.20
N ARG A 277 -6.53 -24.70 10.42
CA ARG A 277 -7.45 -25.72 10.96
C ARG A 277 -6.73 -26.66 11.92
N HIS A 278 -5.57 -27.18 11.49
CA HIS A 278 -4.76 -28.06 12.33
C HIS A 278 -4.28 -27.34 13.58
N PHE A 279 -3.76 -26.12 13.45
CA PHE A 279 -3.27 -25.31 14.56
C PHE A 279 -4.37 -25.05 15.60
N LEU A 280 -5.57 -24.61 15.18
CA LEU A 280 -6.67 -24.31 16.09
C LEU A 280 -7.41 -25.55 16.61
N SER A 281 -7.13 -26.75 16.08
CA SER A 281 -7.67 -28.00 16.63
C SER A 281 -6.93 -28.50 17.87
N ALA A 282 -5.73 -27.96 18.15
CA ALA A 282 -4.96 -28.32 19.33
C ALA A 282 -5.35 -27.43 20.52
N ASP A 283 -5.57 -28.06 21.67
CA ASP A 283 -6.03 -27.40 22.90
C ASP A 283 -5.12 -26.23 23.32
N GLY A 284 -5.72 -25.06 23.53
CA GLY A 284 -5.05 -23.87 24.05
C GLY A 284 -4.40 -22.97 22.99
N ASN A 285 -4.31 -23.42 21.74
CA ASN A 285 -3.75 -22.61 20.66
C ASN A 285 -4.61 -21.38 20.33
N GLU A 286 -5.93 -21.44 20.54
CA GLU A 286 -6.86 -20.32 20.38
C GLU A 286 -6.51 -19.13 21.30
N LYS A 287 -6.00 -19.40 22.51
CA LYS A 287 -5.55 -18.36 23.44
C LYS A 287 -4.28 -17.68 22.96
N SER A 288 -3.44 -18.40 22.21
CA SER A 288 -2.16 -17.88 21.74
C SER A 288 -2.27 -16.89 20.58
N VAL A 289 -3.43 -16.87 19.91
CA VAL A 289 -3.81 -15.90 18.86
C VAL A 289 -4.87 -14.90 19.33
N HIS A 290 -5.33 -15.03 20.58
CA HIS A 290 -6.26 -14.08 21.17
C HIS A 290 -5.61 -12.69 21.27
N GLY A 291 -6.36 -11.66 20.93
CA GLY A 291 -5.87 -10.28 21.00
C GLY A 291 -5.20 -9.77 19.74
N PHE A 292 -4.86 -10.63 18.77
CA PHE A 292 -4.30 -10.18 17.49
C PHE A 292 -5.24 -9.17 16.83
N PHE A 293 -6.55 -9.42 16.86
CA PHE A 293 -7.55 -8.54 16.28
C PHE A 293 -8.37 -7.81 17.36
N ASP A 294 -7.76 -6.91 18.13
CA ASP A 294 -8.46 -6.01 19.06
C ASP A 294 -9.25 -6.76 20.17
N ALA A 295 -8.59 -7.70 20.85
CA ALA A 295 -9.17 -8.55 21.91
C ALA A 295 -10.32 -9.49 21.45
N ARG A 296 -10.55 -9.63 20.15
CA ARG A 296 -11.50 -10.62 19.63
C ARG A 296 -10.91 -12.03 19.70
N SER A 297 -11.79 -13.00 19.93
CA SER A 297 -11.45 -14.42 19.77
C SER A 297 -11.22 -14.74 18.30
N VAL A 298 -10.22 -15.57 18.05
CA VAL A 298 -9.92 -16.12 16.72
C VAL A 298 -10.37 -17.58 16.71
N ILE A 299 -11.17 -17.94 15.73
CA ILE A 299 -11.72 -19.29 15.55
C ILE A 299 -11.41 -19.80 14.14
N TYR A 300 -11.53 -21.11 13.94
CA TYR A 300 -11.58 -21.66 12.59
C TYR A 300 -13.02 -21.59 12.09
#